data_AF-A0A124SQ56-F1
#
_entry.id   AF-A0A124SQ56-F1
#
_cell.length_a   1.000
_cell.length_b   1.000
_cell.length_c   1.000
_cell.angle_alpha   90.00
_cell.angle_beta   90.00
_cell.angle_gamma   90.00
#
_symmetry.space_group_name_H-M   'P 1'
#
loop_
_entity.id
_entity.type
_entity.pdbx_description
1 polymer ?
#
loop_
_entity_poly.entity_id
_entity_poly.type
_entity_poly.pdbx_seq_one_letter_code
_entity_poly.pdbx_strand_id
1 'polypeptide(L)' 'MLAVASARGHVFNDANERTGLTCALTYMERQGISIPRLADLEDLMVDVADGTVTSEELAEYFSAIWETSLAR' A
#
# COMPACT_ATOMS: atom_id res chain seq x y z
N MET A 1 5.20 2.99 -5.92
CA MET A 1 5.50 4.37 -6.39
C MET A 1 4.27 5.29 -6.42
N LEU A 2 3.11 4.89 -6.94
CA LEU A 2 1.87 5.71 -6.88
C LEU A 2 1.31 5.88 -5.45
N ALA A 3 1.38 4.85 -4.62
CA ALA A 3 0.93 4.92 -3.21
C ALA A 3 1.68 6.00 -2.41
N VAL A 4 3.01 5.98 -2.47
CA VAL A 4 3.87 6.98 -1.79
C VAL A 4 3.63 8.39 -2.34
N ALA A 5 3.50 8.53 -3.66
CA ALA A 5 3.24 9.83 -4.29
C ALA A 5 1.88 10.41 -3.90
N SER A 6 0.84 9.58 -3.82
CA SER A 6 -0.51 10.02 -3.42
C SER A 6 -0.58 10.33 -1.93
N ALA A 7 0.03 9.49 -1.09
CA ALA A 7 0.04 9.66 0.37
C ALA A 7 0.78 10.94 0.79
N ARG A 8 1.97 11.19 0.22
CA ARG A 8 2.77 12.38 0.57
C ARG A 8 2.37 13.65 -0.17
N GLY A 9 1.68 13.50 -1.31
CA GLY A 9 1.35 14.62 -2.20
C GLY A 9 0.09 15.40 -1.81
N HIS A 10 -0.73 14.89 -0.87
CA HIS A 10 -2.03 15.46 -0.52
C HIS A 10 -2.86 15.89 -1.75
N VAL A 11 -2.93 15.02 -2.76
CA VAL A 11 -3.55 15.31 -4.06
C VAL A 11 -5.06 15.53 -3.93
N PHE A 12 -5.68 14.93 -2.93
CA PHE A 12 -7.10 15.06 -2.59
C PHE A 12 -7.27 15.81 -1.26
N ASN A 13 -8.44 16.46 -1.10
CA ASN A 13 -8.79 17.14 0.16
C ASN A 13 -8.86 16.19 1.38
N ASP A 14 -9.08 14.89 1.16
CA ASP A 14 -9.09 13.83 2.17
C ASP A 14 -8.82 12.46 1.49
N ALA A 15 -8.54 11.43 2.27
CA ALA A 15 -8.41 10.03 1.86
C ALA A 15 -7.24 9.72 0.90
N ASN A 16 -6.14 10.46 0.98
CA ASN A 16 -4.96 10.28 0.13
C ASN A 16 -4.30 8.91 0.34
N GLU A 17 -4.23 8.47 1.59
CA GLU A 17 -3.65 7.22 2.07
C GLU A 17 -4.48 6.04 1.57
N ARG A 18 -5.81 6.09 1.80
CA ARG A 18 -6.76 5.08 1.33
C ARG A 18 -6.75 4.97 -0.20
N THR A 19 -6.65 6.10 -0.89
CA THR A 19 -6.58 6.14 -2.36
C THR A 19 -5.26 5.53 -2.84
N GLY A 20 -4.14 5.93 -2.25
CA GLY A 20 -2.82 5.39 -2.56
C GLY A 20 -2.74 3.87 -2.37
N LEU A 21 -3.26 3.37 -1.26
CA LEU A 21 -3.34 1.94 -0.96
C LEU A 21 -4.20 1.20 -1.98
N THR A 22 -5.40 1.71 -2.25
CA THR A 22 -6.34 1.09 -3.18
C THR A 22 -5.75 1.01 -4.58
N CYS A 23 -5.11 2.09 -5.05
CA CYS A 23 -4.43 2.07 -6.35
C CYS A 23 -3.29 1.04 -6.40
N ALA A 24 -2.50 0.89 -5.33
CA ALA A 24 -1.44 -0.12 -5.28
C ALA A 24 -1.99 -1.54 -5.32
N LEU A 25 -3.00 -1.86 -4.50
CA LEU A 25 -3.63 -3.18 -4.46
C LEU A 25 -4.31 -3.51 -5.79
N THR A 26 -5.08 -2.58 -6.37
CA THR A 26 -5.71 -2.77 -7.70
C THR A 26 -4.68 -2.96 -8.81
N TYR A 27 -3.53 -2.25 -8.75
CA TYR A 27 -2.47 -2.48 -9.72
C TYR A 27 -1.92 -3.90 -9.64
N MET A 28 -1.66 -4.40 -8.43
CA MET A 28 -1.16 -5.76 -8.21
C MET A 28 -2.18 -6.81 -8.63
N GLU A 29 -3.45 -6.63 -8.30
CA GLU A 29 -4.54 -7.52 -8.69
C GLU A 29 -4.61 -7.68 -10.21
N ARG A 30 -4.44 -6.58 -10.96
CA ARG A 30 -4.38 -6.60 -12.43
C ARG A 30 -3.18 -7.37 -12.99
N GLN A 31 -2.12 -7.57 -12.22
CA GLN A 31 -0.97 -8.40 -12.57
C GLN A 31 -1.12 -9.86 -12.10
N GLY A 32 -2.26 -10.23 -11.52
CA GLY A 32 -2.49 -11.56 -10.93
C GLY A 32 -1.96 -11.71 -9.52
N ILE A 33 -1.58 -10.61 -8.86
CA ILE A 33 -1.09 -10.58 -7.47
C ILE A 33 -2.20 -10.04 -6.57
N SER A 34 -2.97 -10.93 -5.95
CA SER A 34 -4.06 -10.63 -5.01
C SER A 34 -3.59 -10.49 -3.56
N ILE A 35 -3.20 -9.29 -3.13
CA ILE A 35 -2.91 -9.03 -1.71
C ILE A 35 -4.23 -8.74 -0.96
N PRO A 36 -4.55 -9.47 0.12
CA PRO A 36 -5.74 -9.19 0.91
C PRO A 36 -5.64 -7.81 1.56
N ARG A 37 -6.74 -7.07 1.56
CA ARG A 37 -6.81 -5.81 2.31
C ARG A 37 -6.88 -6.11 3.80
N LEU A 38 -5.94 -5.54 4.56
CA LEU A 38 -5.83 -5.68 6.01
C LEU A 38 -5.92 -4.29 6.66
N ALA A 39 -6.44 -4.21 7.88
CA ALA A 39 -6.49 -2.95 8.63
C ALA A 39 -5.08 -2.37 8.83
N ASP A 40 -4.11 -3.24 9.15
CA ASP A 40 -2.71 -2.89 9.34
C ASP A 40 -2.07 -2.24 8.09
N LEU A 41 -2.58 -2.50 6.88
CA LEU A 41 -2.11 -1.83 5.66
C LEU A 41 -2.58 -0.37 5.57
N GLU A 42 -3.71 -0.03 6.19
CA GLU A 42 -4.18 1.35 6.27
C GLU A 42 -3.33 2.15 7.26
N ASP A 43 -2.98 1.56 8.41
CA ASP A 43 -2.07 2.16 9.38
C ASP A 43 -0.66 2.35 8.78
N LEU A 44 -0.15 1.34 8.07
CA LEU A 44 1.14 1.43 7.36
C LEU A 44 1.17 2.60 6.35
N MET A 45 0.02 2.95 5.77
CA MET A 45 -0.05 4.05 4.81
C MET A 45 -0.03 5.43 5.46
N VAL A 46 -0.34 5.52 6.76
CA VAL A 46 -0.08 6.72 7.57
C VAL A 46 1.43 6.90 7.75
N ASP A 47 2.15 5.82 8.08
CA ASP A 47 3.61 5.84 8.18
C ASP A 47 4.31 6.21 6.85
N VAL A 48 3.74 5.76 5.72
CA VAL A 48 4.21 6.17 4.39
C VAL A 48 4.00 7.67 4.13
N ALA A 49 2.87 8.23 4.60
CA ALA A 49 2.56 9.66 4.48
C ALA A 49 3.49 10.51 5.35
N ASP A 50 3.72 10.09 6.60
CA ASP A 50 4.66 10.73 7.54
C ASP A 50 6.12 10.56 7.12
N GLY A 51 6.38 9.62 6.21
CA GLY A 51 7.69 9.37 5.63
C GLY A 51 8.59 8.47 6.47
N THR A 52 8.05 7.87 7.53
CA THR A 52 8.72 6.88 8.37
C THR A 52 8.88 5.54 7.65
N VAL A 53 8.04 5.27 6.64
CA VAL A 53 8.15 4.11 5.74
C VAL A 53 8.48 4.56 4.32
N THR A 54 9.50 3.93 3.75
CA THR A 54 9.97 4.12 2.37
C THR A 54 9.17 3.28 1.37
N SER A 55 9.35 3.56 0.08
CA SER A 55 8.75 2.76 -1.00
C SER A 55 9.21 1.32 -1.00
N GLU A 56 10.47 1.10 -0.66
CA GLU A 56 11.15 -0.19 -0.60
C GLU A 56 10.58 -1.02 0.55
N GLU A 57 10.50 -0.45 1.75
CA GLU A 57 9.89 -1.12 2.91
C GLU A 57 8.41 -1.45 2.66
N LEU A 58 7.64 -0.53 2.06
CA LEU A 58 6.26 -0.81 1.67
C LEU A 58 6.16 -2.00 0.69
N ALA A 59 7.10 -2.12 -0.24
CA ALA A 59 7.14 -3.25 -1.18
C ALA A 59 7.48 -4.57 -0.47
N GLU A 60 8.38 -4.54 0.52
CA GLU A 60 8.70 -5.70 1.36
C GLU A 60 7.48 -6.18 2.14
N TYR A 61 6.72 -5.25 2.76
CA TYR A 61 5.45 -5.59 3.44
C TYR A 61 4.46 -6.27 2.50
N PHE A 62 4.28 -5.74 1.28
CA PHE A 62 3.42 -6.37 0.29
C PHE A 62 3.89 -7.77 -0.11
N SER A 63 5.20 -7.97 -0.31
CA SER A 63 5.75 -9.30 -0.62
C SER A 63 5.49 -10.29 0.51
N ALA A 64 5.74 -9.91 1.76
CA ALA A 64 5.56 -10.77 2.92
C ALA A 64 4.10 -11.22 3.09
N ILE A 65 3.13 -10.30 2.92
CA ILE A 65 1.70 -10.62 2.99
C ILE A 65 1.31 -11.56 1.84
N TRP A 66 1.78 -11.28 0.63
CA TRP A 66 1.51 -12.10 -0.54
C TRP A 66 2.03 -13.53 -0.35
N GLU A 67 3.30 -13.70 0.05
CA GLU A 67 3.90 -15.01 0.31
C GLU A 67 3.16 -15.78 1.40
N THR A 68 2.77 -15.10 2.48
CA THR A 68 1.98 -15.71 3.57
C THR A 68 0.61 -16.15 3.08
N SER A 69 0.01 -15.42 2.13
CA SER A 69 -1.28 -15.78 1.54
C SER A 69 -1.21 -17.02 0.63
N LEU A 70 -0.05 -17.28 0.02
CA LEU A 70 0.21 -18.47 -0.81
C LEU A 70 0.52 -19.72 0.00
N ALA A 71 0.99 -19.57 1.24
CA ALA A 71 1.31 -20.67 2.15
C ALA A 71 0.09 -21.32 2.83
N ARG A 72 -1.13 -20.83 2.54
CA ARG A 72 -2.41 -21.41 2.95
C ARG A 72 -3.05 -22.23 1.83
#